data_AF-A0A3D2MV41-F1
#
_entry.id   AF-A0A3D2MV41-F1
#
_cell.length_a   1.000
_cell.length_b   1.000
_cell.length_c   1.000
_cell.angle_alpha   90.00
_cell.angle_beta   90.00
_cell.angle_gamma   90.00
#
_symmetry.space_group_name_H-M   'P 1'
#
loop_
_entity.id
_entity.type
_entity.pdbx_description
1 polymer ?
#
loop_
_entity_poly.entity_id
_entity_poly.type
_entity_poly.pdbx_seq_one_letter_code
_entity_poly.pdbx_strand_id
1 'polypeptide(L)' 'LRGPRSGLILARDNADLHKKLNSAIFPGAQGGPLMHAIAAKAVAFKEAMEPEFVDYQKQVVQNAKV' A
#
# COMPACT_ATOMS: atom_id res chain seq x y z
N LEU A 1 4.20 -1.30 6.68
CA LEU A 1 3.83 0.14 6.60
C LEU A 1 3.02 0.64 7.80
N ARG A 2 2.76 -0.15 8.86
CA ARG A 2 1.97 0.28 10.04
C ARG A 2 0.55 0.82 9.74
N GLY A 3 0.04 0.59 8.54
CA GLY A 3 -1.29 1.01 8.10
C GLY A 3 -2.36 -0.08 8.23
N PRO A 4 -3.57 0.15 7.68
CA PRO A 4 -4.68 -0.79 7.77
C PRO A 4 -4.39 -2.10 7.00
N ARG A 5 -5.10 -3.17 7.35
CA ARG A 5 -5.08 -4.43 6.58
C ARG A 5 -5.70 -4.20 5.19
N SER A 6 -4.85 -4.10 4.18
CA SER A 6 -5.23 -3.91 2.78
C SER A 6 -4.05 -4.21 1.85
N GLY A 7 -4.33 -4.46 0.56
CA GLY A 7 -3.30 -4.70 -0.46
C GLY A 7 -3.11 -3.51 -1.41
N LEU A 8 -1.98 -3.47 -2.12
CA LEU A 8 -1.71 -2.53 -3.21
C LEU A 8 -1.03 -3.28 -4.37
N ILE A 9 -1.29 -2.85 -5.61
CA ILE A 9 -0.62 -3.35 -6.81
C ILE A 9 0.14 -2.17 -7.42
N LEU A 10 1.45 -2.32 -7.61
CA LEU A 10 2.29 -1.35 -8.31
C LEU A 10 2.76 -1.97 -9.62
N ALA A 11 2.60 -1.22 -10.69
CA ALA A 11 3.08 -1.57 -12.02
C ALA A 11 3.74 -0.36 -12.67
N ARG A 12 4.58 -0.62 -13.67
CA ARG A 12 5.06 0.44 -14.57
C ARG A 12 3.88 0.97 -15.38
N ASP A 13 3.96 2.23 -15.77
CA ASP A 13 2.96 2.86 -16.64
C ASP A 13 2.91 2.14 -17.99
N ASN A 14 1.83 1.41 -18.21
CA ASN A 14 1.60 0.59 -19.40
C ASN A 14 0.10 0.34 -19.53
N ALA A 15 -0.49 0.78 -20.64
CA ALA A 15 -1.93 0.70 -20.87
C ALA A 15 -2.49 -0.74 -20.80
N ASP A 16 -1.74 -1.74 -21.30
CA ASP A 16 -2.15 -3.13 -21.24
C ASP A 16 -2.13 -3.68 -19.82
N LEU A 17 -1.13 -3.30 -19.02
CA LEU A 17 -1.08 -3.64 -17.60
C LEU A 17 -2.21 -2.95 -16.82
N HIS A 18 -2.49 -1.68 -17.07
CA HIS A 18 -3.59 -0.97 -16.41
C HIS A 18 -4.92 -1.69 -16.65
N LYS A 19 -5.22 -2.04 -17.90
CA LYS A 19 -6.45 -2.75 -18.25
C LYS A 19 -6.51 -4.11 -17.57
N LYS A 20 -5.46 -4.92 -17.67
CA LYS A 20 -5.41 -6.28 -17.10
C LYS A 20 -5.53 -6.27 -15.58
N LEU A 21 -4.80 -5.40 -14.89
CA LEU A 21 -4.78 -5.34 -13.44
C LEU A 21 -6.10 -4.79 -12.88
N ASN A 22 -6.63 -3.71 -13.47
CA ASN A 22 -7.90 -3.14 -13.01
C ASN A 22 -9.06 -4.11 -13.24
N SER A 23 -9.15 -4.75 -14.42
CA SER A 23 -10.23 -5.70 -14.72
C SER A 23 -10.15 -6.98 -13.89
N ALA A 24 -8.94 -7.43 -13.52
CA ALA A 24 -8.75 -8.58 -12.63
C ALA A 24 -9.27 -8.30 -11.21
N ILE A 25 -9.18 -7.06 -10.73
CA ILE A 25 -9.72 -6.68 -9.42
C ILE A 25 -11.22 -6.42 -9.49
N PHE A 26 -11.66 -5.55 -10.41
CA PHE A 26 -13.07 -5.26 -10.61
C PHE A 26 -13.39 -5.26 -12.11
N PRO A 27 -14.36 -6.05 -12.59
CA PRO A 27 -15.33 -6.85 -11.82
C PRO A 27 -14.86 -8.27 -11.45
N GLY A 28 -13.57 -8.61 -11.66
CA GLY A 28 -13.07 -9.98 -11.53
C GLY A 28 -13.12 -10.57 -10.11
N ALA A 29 -12.19 -10.16 -9.24
CA ALA A 29 -12.00 -10.77 -7.93
C ALA A 29 -12.80 -10.10 -6.79
N GLN A 30 -13.14 -8.82 -6.94
CA GLN A 30 -13.77 -8.01 -5.89
C GLN A 30 -15.01 -7.29 -6.43
N GLY A 31 -15.95 -7.02 -5.51
CA GLY A 31 -17.11 -6.15 -5.75
C GLY A 31 -16.79 -4.68 -5.45
N GLY A 32 -17.59 -4.05 -4.59
CA GLY A 32 -17.41 -2.65 -4.22
C GLY A 32 -16.12 -2.38 -3.41
N PRO A 33 -15.48 -1.22 -3.59
CA PRO A 33 -14.25 -0.88 -2.88
C PRO A 33 -14.51 -0.59 -1.39
N LEU A 34 -13.57 -1.01 -0.53
CA LEU A 34 -13.59 -0.69 0.90
C LEU A 34 -13.02 0.70 1.16
N MET A 35 -13.84 1.74 0.94
CA MET A 35 -13.40 3.14 0.99
C MET A 35 -12.77 3.56 2.33
N HIS A 36 -13.24 3.02 3.45
CA HIS A 36 -12.66 3.27 4.78
C HIS A 36 -11.21 2.75 4.87
N ALA A 37 -10.91 1.60 4.28
CA ALA A 37 -9.56 1.05 4.23
C ALA A 37 -8.65 1.83 3.27
N ILE A 38 -9.20 2.33 2.16
CA ILE A 38 -8.47 3.20 1.21
C ILE A 38 -8.07 4.52 1.89
N ALA A 39 -8.99 5.15 2.62
CA ALA A 39 -8.71 6.38 3.37
C ALA A 39 -7.63 6.17 4.45
N ALA A 40 -7.75 5.11 5.25
CA ALA A 40 -6.75 4.76 6.25
C ALA A 40 -5.36 4.46 5.64
N LYS A 41 -5.31 3.90 4.42
CA LYS A 41 -4.05 3.68 3.70
C LYS A 41 -3.40 4.98 3.27
N ALA A 42 -4.17 5.96 2.82
CA ALA A 42 -3.65 7.28 2.47
C ALA A 42 -2.99 7.96 3.67
N VAL A 43 -3.59 7.86 4.86
CA VAL A 43 -3.00 8.34 6.12
C VAL A 43 -1.69 7.61 6.41
N ALA A 44 -1.68 6.28 6.31
CA ALA A 44 -0.47 5.49 6.55
C ALA A 44 0.67 5.79 5.55
N PHE A 45 0.36 6.10 4.29
CA PHE A 45 1.37 6.53 3.32
C PHE A 45 1.93 7.91 3.64
N LYS A 46 1.10 8.83 4.10
CA LYS A 46 1.57 10.13 4.58
C LYS A 46 2.53 9.96 5.76
N GLU A 47 2.14 9.19 6.79
CA GLU A 47 3.02 8.89 7.92
C GLU A 47 4.33 8.23 7.48
N ALA A 48 4.28 7.35 6.49
CA ALA A 48 5.46 6.67 5.97
C ALA A 48 6.44 7.59 5.21
N MET A 49 6.01 8.79 4.82
CA MET A 49 6.86 9.81 4.18
C MET A 49 7.55 10.75 5.18
N GLU A 50 7.15 10.72 6.45
CA GLU A 50 7.72 11.60 7.48
C GLU A 50 9.14 11.15 7.88
N PRO A 51 10.07 12.08 8.20
CA PRO A 51 11.45 11.76 8.58
C PRO A 51 11.53 10.78 9.77
N GLU A 52 10.64 10.91 10.74
CA GLU A 52 10.56 10.06 11.92
C GLU A 52 10.27 8.60 11.56
N PHE A 53 9.59 8.36 10.43
CA PHE A 53 9.35 7.01 9.95
C PHE A 53 10.64 6.37 9.41
N VAL A 54 11.55 7.15 8.84
CA VAL A 54 12.87 6.66 8.41
C VAL A 54 13.70 6.22 9.62
N ASP A 55 13.71 7.02 10.69
CA ASP A 55 14.42 6.68 11.92
C ASP A 55 13.81 5.45 12.61
N TYR A 56 12.48 5.36 12.63
CA TYR A 56 11.77 4.15 13.06
C TYR A 56 12.21 2.91 12.25
N GLN A 57 12.31 2.99 10.92
CA GLN A 57 12.74 1.86 10.10
C GLN A 57 14.19 1.45 10.38
N LYS A 58 15.10 2.41 10.60
CA LYS A 58 16.49 2.11 11.01
C LYS A 58 16.50 1.32 12.33
N GLN A 59 15.70 1.72 13.31
CA GLN A 59 15.61 1.02 14.59
C GLN A 59 15.07 -0.40 14.43
N VAL A 60 14.05 -0.62 13.59
CA VAL A 60 13.52 -1.96 13.30
C VAL A 60 14.61 -2.89 12.77
N VAL A 61 15.44 -2.41 11.83
CA VAL A 61 16.55 -3.19 11.28
C VAL A 61 17.62 -3.49 12.32
N GLN A 62 17.94 -2.55 13.20
CA GLN A 62 18.90 -2.79 14.29
C GLN A 62 18.38 -3.86 15.26
N ASN A 63 17.11 -3.77 15.65
CA ASN A 63 16.50 -4.73 16.58
C ASN A 63 16.46 -6.14 16.01
N ALA A 64 16.33 -6.30 14.68
CA ALA A 64 16.31 -7.60 14.02
C ALA A 64 17.70 -8.26 13.86
N LYS A 65 18.79 -7.55 14.16
CA LYS A 65 20.18 -8.06 14.06
C LYS A 65 20.70 -8.66 15.37
N VAL A 66 19.91 -8.58 16.45
CA VAL A 66 20.23 -9.13 17.77
C VAL A 66 19.55 -10.48 17.92
#